data_AF-A0A8I0ZWF1-F1
#
_entry.id   AF-A0A8I0ZWF1-F1
#
_cell.length_a   1.000
_cell.length_b   1.000
_cell.length_c   1.000
_cell.angle_alpha   90.00
_cell.angle_beta   90.00
_cell.angle_gamma   90.00
#
_symmetry.space_group_name_H-M   'P 1'
#
loop_
_entity.id
_entity.type
_entity.pdbx_description
1 polymer ?
#
loop_
_entity_poly.entity_id
_entity_poly.type
_entity_poly.pdbx_seq_one_letter_code
_entity_poly.pdbx_strand_id
1 'polypeptide(L)'
;MLAGLLSTVAALVATQAWRVDWSVPVEWNEDSISSAGHFLTVIETGWYEFQPRLGWPYGQRYHDYPASEDLNQLIIRLLGTLSDSWVWVFNTYFYLSFPATAMTALYFFRFCKIPTSLAVALSILYSLAPYHFFRGARHMFLSQYWMVPLAMCVVLAVLRGTPIWTRRHNVSPRLPWRGVLSMCTGRGAGTATVLILTTLSSTYYGVFTGVLLAAAGALSWLGQRNWQRIAGAACAVATVGLALLVGLLPDWIYSQRFGPNPGALVRNDRSAEHFALTLPELLLPSAGHRVSAMDDLRRSFDAAYPFGWGEKPSLGLVAAIGLVCCFLVLSTRLFRRVPTSVRAENEDQHALLGQLSTLSVMAVILASVGGAGSAIALLAGGTIRGWNRMSIFIMLPALAVVGILIHLGTKRINRTRGPRGEHLVAAMAVVMLLSIGLVDQTTSYATRNYEAIAETFTSEGDFVNTIEAILPDHAAVFQYPYVEWPEGPHMNRMHSNDQLKLYLHSSTINWSGGGIKGRPQIEWQKSITATDTTTMVTSLAIVGFSGIVVDRWALENDGQAFEANLSAQLGPAVTTTRENRFSYFDLSAKVAEVEARMSVAERSNQADQLTNGAFAAPRP
;
A
#
# COMPACT_ATOMS: atom_id res chain seq x y z
N MET A 1 -14.92 -17.83 -9.58
CA MET A 1 -13.84 -18.73 -10.05
C MET A 1 -13.30 -18.27 -11.40
N LEU A 2 -14.09 -18.26 -12.49
CA LEU A 2 -13.60 -17.85 -13.83
C LEU A 2 -12.92 -16.46 -13.85
N ALA A 3 -13.53 -15.42 -13.26
CA ALA A 3 -12.93 -14.08 -13.22
C ALA A 3 -11.57 -14.06 -12.49
N GLY A 4 -11.44 -14.82 -11.39
CA GLY A 4 -10.18 -14.95 -10.67
C GLY A 4 -9.11 -15.62 -11.52
N LEU A 5 -9.43 -16.76 -12.14
CA LEU A 5 -8.50 -17.48 -13.02
C LEU A 5 -8.02 -16.62 -14.20
N LEU A 6 -8.95 -15.96 -14.90
CA LEU A 6 -8.59 -15.10 -16.04
C LEU A 6 -7.80 -13.87 -15.62
N SER A 7 -8.11 -13.28 -14.45
CA SER A 7 -7.33 -12.19 -13.87
C SER A 7 -5.91 -12.64 -13.52
N THR A 8 -5.74 -13.81 -12.89
CA THR A 8 -4.43 -14.40 -12.61
C THR A 8 -3.63 -14.61 -13.90
N VAL A 9 -4.22 -15.24 -14.92
CA VAL A 9 -3.53 -15.45 -16.21
C VAL A 9 -3.12 -14.12 -16.83
N ALA A 10 -4.02 -13.13 -16.85
CA ALA A 10 -3.71 -11.81 -17.39
C ALA A 10 -2.61 -11.09 -16.60
N ALA A 11 -2.59 -11.21 -15.27
CA ALA A 11 -1.54 -10.67 -14.43
C ALA A 11 -0.19 -11.34 -14.70
N LEU A 12 -0.14 -12.68 -14.74
CA LEU A 12 1.09 -13.43 -15.04
C LEU A 12 1.65 -13.08 -16.43
N VAL A 13 0.78 -12.83 -17.41
CA VAL A 13 1.18 -12.37 -18.76
C VAL A 13 1.65 -10.92 -18.74
N ALA A 14 0.94 -10.03 -18.05
CA ALA A 14 1.29 -8.63 -17.95
C ALA A 14 2.65 -8.42 -17.27
N THR A 15 2.93 -9.19 -16.21
CA THR A 15 4.19 -9.13 -15.47
C THR A 15 5.28 -10.02 -16.06
N GLN A 16 4.97 -10.87 -17.04
CA GLN A 16 5.90 -11.89 -17.55
C GLN A 16 6.44 -12.79 -16.43
N ALA A 17 5.56 -13.23 -15.54
CA ALA A 17 5.90 -13.98 -14.33
C ALA A 17 6.71 -15.27 -14.57
N TRP A 18 6.69 -15.82 -15.78
CA TRP A 18 7.54 -16.96 -16.17
C TRP A 18 9.05 -16.62 -16.26
N ARG A 19 9.41 -15.33 -16.23
CA ARG A 19 10.79 -14.85 -16.13
C ARG A 19 11.23 -14.57 -14.70
N VAL A 20 10.31 -14.62 -13.74
CA VAL A 20 10.59 -14.35 -12.33
C VAL A 20 11.20 -15.60 -11.71
N ASP A 21 12.39 -15.45 -11.13
CA ASP A 21 12.87 -16.41 -10.14
C ASP A 21 12.10 -16.18 -8.83
N TRP A 22 11.37 -17.19 -8.38
CA TRP A 22 10.54 -17.10 -7.17
C TRP A 22 11.35 -17.07 -5.87
N SER A 23 12.66 -17.35 -5.90
CA SER A 23 13.57 -17.08 -4.78
C SER A 23 14.05 -15.63 -4.70
N VAL A 24 13.66 -14.77 -5.64
CA VAL A 24 13.99 -13.34 -5.68
C VAL A 24 12.70 -12.50 -5.61
N PRO A 25 12.66 -11.40 -4.85
CA PRO A 25 11.48 -10.55 -4.79
C PRO A 25 11.19 -9.92 -6.15
N VAL A 26 9.89 -9.83 -6.51
CA VAL A 26 9.44 -9.23 -7.78
C VAL A 26 9.84 -7.76 -7.97
N GLU A 27 10.19 -7.06 -6.88
CA GLU A 27 10.67 -5.68 -6.86
C GLU A 27 11.63 -5.46 -5.69
N TRP A 28 12.79 -4.86 -5.95
CA TRP A 28 13.89 -4.72 -4.99
C TRP A 28 14.46 -3.30 -4.95
N ASN A 29 13.62 -2.31 -4.65
CA ASN A 29 14.01 -0.90 -4.56
C ASN A 29 13.04 -0.08 -3.68
N GLU A 30 13.50 1.09 -3.24
CA GLU A 30 12.69 2.10 -2.56
C GLU A 30 11.75 1.50 -1.47
N ASP A 31 10.45 1.74 -1.55
CA ASP A 31 9.45 1.31 -0.56
C ASP A 31 9.14 -0.20 -0.59
N SER A 32 9.55 -0.92 -1.66
CA SER A 32 9.40 -2.38 -1.68
C SER A 32 10.26 -3.04 -0.61
N ILE A 33 11.42 -2.44 -0.30
CA ILE A 33 12.36 -2.89 0.73
C ILE A 33 11.75 -2.72 2.13
N SER A 34 11.14 -1.56 2.43
CA SER A 34 10.43 -1.36 3.70
C SER A 34 9.24 -2.31 3.84
N SER A 35 8.49 -2.53 2.75
CA SER A 35 7.42 -3.53 2.73
C SER A 35 7.96 -4.92 3.02
N ALA A 36 9.04 -5.36 2.37
CA ALA A 36 9.69 -6.65 2.62
C ALA A 36 10.16 -6.80 4.08
N GLY A 37 10.62 -5.71 4.70
CA GLY A 37 10.95 -5.66 6.13
C GLY A 37 9.80 -6.15 7.01
N HIS A 38 8.56 -5.71 6.76
CA HIS A 38 7.39 -6.22 7.49
C HIS A 38 7.16 -7.72 7.28
N PHE A 39 7.39 -8.23 6.07
CA PHE A 39 7.16 -9.65 5.76
C PHE A 39 8.12 -10.53 6.55
N LEU A 40 9.42 -10.20 6.52
CA LEU A 40 10.42 -10.93 7.29
C LEU A 40 10.15 -10.81 8.79
N THR A 41 9.86 -9.60 9.30
CA THR A 41 9.53 -9.40 10.72
C THR A 41 8.32 -10.23 11.16
N VAL A 42 7.22 -10.24 10.39
CA VAL A 42 6.04 -11.06 10.73
C VAL A 42 6.36 -12.55 10.75
N ILE A 43 7.23 -13.03 9.86
CA ILE A 43 7.66 -14.43 9.82
C ILE A 43 8.53 -14.76 11.04
N GLU A 44 9.48 -13.89 11.41
CA GLU A 44 10.40 -14.12 12.53
C GLU A 44 9.76 -13.94 13.91
N THR A 45 8.95 -12.90 14.09
CA THR A 45 8.46 -12.48 15.41
C THR A 45 6.96 -12.72 15.59
N GLY A 46 6.25 -13.06 14.51
CA GLY A 46 4.81 -13.30 14.50
C GLY A 46 3.95 -12.02 14.35
N TRP A 47 4.54 -10.83 14.42
CA TRP A 47 3.85 -9.54 14.23
C TRP A 47 4.80 -8.42 13.80
N TYR A 48 4.31 -7.43 13.05
CA TYR A 48 5.17 -6.43 12.40
C TYR A 48 5.71 -5.33 13.32
N GLU A 49 5.16 -5.18 14.53
CA GLU A 49 5.38 -4.00 15.39
C GLU A 49 6.78 -3.92 16.01
N PHE A 50 7.48 -5.06 16.13
CA PHE A 50 8.81 -5.11 16.75
C PHE A 50 9.76 -6.06 16.01
N GLN A 51 10.97 -5.57 15.71
CA GLN A 51 12.08 -6.35 15.18
C GLN A 51 13.35 -6.08 16.00
N PRO A 52 13.81 -7.04 16.84
CA PRO A 52 14.99 -6.85 17.68
C PRO A 52 16.33 -6.76 16.92
N ARG A 53 16.43 -7.30 15.69
CA ARG A 53 17.68 -7.34 14.90
C ARG A 53 17.95 -6.05 14.11
N LEU A 54 17.04 -5.09 14.14
CA LEU A 54 17.18 -3.77 13.50
C LEU A 54 17.25 -2.69 14.57
N GLY A 55 17.82 -1.52 14.25
CA GLY A 55 17.92 -0.43 15.24
C GLY A 55 18.68 -0.84 16.50
N TRP A 56 19.64 -1.77 16.37
CA TRP A 56 20.39 -2.30 17.50
C TRP A 56 21.13 -1.17 18.23
N PRO A 57 21.16 -1.15 19.58
CA PRO A 57 20.72 -2.20 20.51
C PRO A 57 19.26 -2.13 20.96
N TYR A 58 18.49 -1.13 20.51
CA TYR A 58 17.16 -0.85 21.03
C TYR A 58 16.04 -1.67 20.36
N GLY A 59 16.24 -2.06 19.11
CA GLY A 59 15.21 -2.70 18.28
C GLY A 59 14.42 -1.67 17.46
N GLN A 60 13.84 -2.12 16.34
CA GLN A 60 12.88 -1.34 15.56
C GLN A 60 11.48 -1.48 16.16
N ARG A 61 10.78 -0.37 16.39
CA ARG A 61 9.44 -0.31 17.00
C ARG A 61 8.46 0.50 16.16
N TYR A 62 7.58 -0.17 15.42
CA TYR A 62 6.61 0.49 14.55
C TYR A 62 5.48 1.23 15.27
N HIS A 63 5.35 1.10 16.60
CA HIS A 63 4.40 1.92 17.37
C HIS A 63 4.62 3.43 17.23
N ASP A 64 5.86 3.86 16.94
CA ASP A 64 6.17 5.26 16.66
C ASP A 64 5.83 5.70 15.23
N TYR A 65 5.47 4.75 14.36
CA TYR A 65 5.03 4.96 12.99
C TYR A 65 3.69 4.24 12.75
N PRO A 66 2.61 4.73 13.38
CA PRO A 66 1.33 4.03 13.46
C PRO A 66 0.70 3.81 12.07
N ALA A 67 0.18 2.61 11.87
CA ALA A 67 -0.42 2.14 10.62
C ALA A 67 -1.64 1.26 10.95
N SER A 68 -2.64 1.14 10.06
CA SER A 68 -3.86 0.36 10.32
C SER A 68 -4.04 -0.81 9.36
N GLU A 69 -2.94 -1.33 8.82
CA GLU A 69 -2.90 -2.39 7.80
C GLU A 69 -2.92 -3.82 8.40
N ASP A 70 -3.45 -3.99 9.63
CA ASP A 70 -3.45 -5.25 10.40
C ASP A 70 -4.02 -6.46 9.64
N LEU A 71 -5.02 -6.26 8.79
CA LEU A 71 -5.60 -7.35 8.00
C LEU A 71 -4.55 -7.93 7.04
N ASN A 72 -3.72 -7.08 6.44
CA ASN A 72 -2.67 -7.52 5.53
C ASN A 72 -1.58 -8.26 6.31
N GLN A 73 -1.22 -7.77 7.49
CA GLN A 73 -0.23 -8.42 8.37
C GLN A 73 -0.70 -9.80 8.84
N LEU A 74 -1.99 -9.94 9.14
CA LEU A 74 -2.60 -11.23 9.44
C LEU A 74 -2.54 -12.19 8.24
N ILE A 75 -2.81 -11.71 7.01
CA ILE A 75 -2.71 -12.55 5.81
C ILE A 75 -1.27 -12.97 5.56
N ILE A 76 -0.30 -12.08 5.75
CA ILE A 76 1.14 -12.40 5.66
C ILE A 76 1.49 -13.49 6.65
N ARG A 77 1.07 -13.35 7.92
CA ARG A 77 1.29 -14.37 8.95
C ARG A 77 0.69 -15.72 8.57
N LEU A 78 -0.51 -15.74 8.00
CA LEU A 78 -1.15 -16.97 7.55
C LEU A 78 -0.36 -17.61 6.38
N LEU A 79 0.11 -16.82 5.43
CA LEU A 79 0.97 -17.32 4.35
C LEU A 79 2.33 -17.81 4.85
N GLY A 80 2.89 -17.16 5.88
CA GLY A 80 4.13 -17.58 6.55
C GLY A 80 4.03 -18.95 7.22
N THR A 81 2.81 -19.45 7.51
CA THR A 81 2.65 -20.83 7.97
C THR A 81 2.85 -21.88 6.87
N LEU A 82 2.89 -21.46 5.60
CA LEU A 82 3.10 -22.31 4.44
C LEU A 82 4.55 -22.32 3.95
N SER A 83 5.34 -21.29 4.29
CA SER A 83 6.74 -21.17 3.90
C SER A 83 7.48 -20.20 4.81
N ASP A 84 8.69 -20.58 5.24
CA ASP A 84 9.61 -19.72 5.99
C ASP A 84 10.32 -18.68 5.09
N SER A 85 10.18 -18.80 3.77
CA SER A 85 10.77 -17.85 2.82
C SER A 85 9.92 -16.59 2.74
N TRP A 86 10.41 -15.50 3.32
CA TRP A 86 9.77 -14.19 3.20
C TRP A 86 9.60 -13.74 1.75
N VAL A 87 10.54 -14.11 0.86
CA VAL A 87 10.49 -13.79 -0.57
C VAL A 87 9.31 -14.48 -1.25
N TRP A 88 9.11 -15.78 -0.96
CA TRP A 88 7.99 -16.52 -1.51
C TRP A 88 6.66 -15.94 -1.02
N VAL A 89 6.55 -15.60 0.27
CA VAL A 89 5.36 -14.97 0.84
C VAL A 89 5.09 -13.61 0.21
N PHE A 90 6.13 -12.79 0.03
CA PHE A 90 6.06 -11.47 -0.63
C PHE A 90 5.53 -11.56 -2.06
N ASN A 91 6.13 -12.42 -2.87
CA ASN A 91 5.72 -12.63 -4.26
C ASN A 91 4.30 -13.20 -4.36
N THR A 92 3.99 -14.21 -3.54
CA THR A 92 2.68 -14.86 -3.54
C THR A 92 1.58 -13.89 -3.13
N TYR A 93 1.82 -13.10 -2.08
CA TYR A 93 0.88 -12.08 -1.63
C TYR A 93 0.60 -11.04 -2.72
N PHE A 94 1.64 -10.58 -3.42
CA PHE A 94 1.46 -9.68 -4.57
C PHE A 94 0.59 -10.29 -5.67
N TYR A 95 0.82 -11.55 -6.07
CA TYR A 95 0.02 -12.17 -7.14
C TYR A 95 -1.40 -12.58 -6.72
N LEU A 96 -1.65 -12.86 -5.44
CA LEU A 96 -2.99 -13.16 -4.92
C LEU A 96 -3.92 -11.94 -4.92
N SER A 97 -3.37 -10.73 -4.96
CA SER A 97 -4.13 -9.48 -5.01
C SER A 97 -5.04 -9.39 -6.24
N PHE A 98 -4.57 -9.85 -7.40
CA PHE A 98 -5.27 -9.78 -8.68
C PHE A 98 -6.57 -10.59 -8.67
N PRO A 99 -6.56 -11.92 -8.40
CA PRO A 99 -7.78 -12.70 -8.35
C PRO A 99 -8.70 -12.27 -7.21
N ALA A 100 -8.16 -11.87 -6.04
CA ALA A 100 -8.97 -11.37 -4.93
C ALA A 100 -9.76 -10.12 -5.35
N THR A 101 -9.07 -9.16 -5.97
CA THR A 101 -9.66 -7.92 -6.49
C THR A 101 -10.68 -8.19 -7.59
N ALA A 102 -10.39 -9.10 -8.53
CA ALA A 102 -11.33 -9.47 -9.58
C ALA A 102 -12.60 -10.11 -8.99
N MET A 103 -12.47 -10.95 -7.96
CA MET A 103 -13.62 -11.62 -7.34
C MET A 103 -14.53 -10.64 -6.59
N THR A 104 -13.97 -9.69 -5.83
CA THR A 104 -14.78 -8.69 -5.13
C THR A 104 -15.37 -7.65 -6.09
N ALA A 105 -14.64 -7.26 -7.14
CA ALA A 105 -15.17 -6.41 -8.21
C ALA A 105 -16.30 -7.09 -8.99
N LEU A 106 -16.17 -8.38 -9.29
CA LEU A 106 -17.25 -9.17 -9.87
C LEU A 106 -18.50 -9.12 -8.97
N TYR A 107 -18.33 -9.29 -7.67
CA TYR A 107 -19.45 -9.16 -6.72
C TYR A 107 -20.12 -7.78 -6.81
N PHE A 108 -19.34 -6.69 -6.86
CA PHE A 108 -19.87 -5.32 -7.02
C PHE A 108 -20.63 -5.14 -8.34
N PHE A 109 -20.09 -5.61 -9.46
CA PHE A 109 -20.77 -5.48 -10.76
C PHE A 109 -22.05 -6.33 -10.83
N ARG A 110 -22.06 -7.50 -10.19
CA ARG A 110 -23.27 -8.32 -10.04
C ARG A 110 -24.29 -7.67 -9.11
N PHE A 111 -23.85 -7.00 -8.04
CA PHE A 111 -24.71 -6.17 -7.18
C PHE A 111 -25.35 -5.02 -7.96
N CYS A 112 -24.65 -4.47 -8.96
CA CYS A 112 -25.15 -3.48 -9.92
C CYS A 112 -26.05 -4.08 -11.03
N LYS A 113 -26.43 -5.36 -10.95
CA LYS A 113 -27.25 -6.08 -11.94
C LYS A 113 -26.66 -6.11 -13.36
N ILE A 114 -25.33 -6.00 -13.51
CA ILE A 114 -24.63 -6.10 -14.81
C ILE A 114 -24.57 -7.57 -15.23
N PRO A 115 -24.84 -7.94 -16.51
CA PRO A 115 -24.78 -9.32 -17.00
C PRO A 115 -23.45 -10.00 -16.68
N THR A 116 -23.46 -11.30 -16.40
CA THR A 116 -22.29 -12.03 -15.89
C THR A 116 -21.06 -11.93 -16.78
N SER A 117 -21.20 -12.11 -18.10
CA SER A 117 -20.08 -12.03 -19.04
C SER A 117 -19.39 -10.67 -19.02
N LEU A 118 -20.19 -9.60 -19.02
CA LEU A 118 -19.71 -8.22 -18.94
C LEU A 118 -19.11 -7.90 -17.57
N ALA A 119 -19.74 -8.38 -16.49
CA ALA A 119 -19.24 -8.22 -15.14
C ALA A 119 -17.88 -8.92 -14.94
N VAL A 120 -17.67 -10.10 -15.54
CA VAL A 120 -16.37 -10.79 -15.56
C VAL A 120 -15.33 -9.94 -16.29
N ALA A 121 -15.64 -9.44 -17.49
CA ALA A 121 -14.70 -8.60 -18.25
C ALA A 121 -14.29 -7.34 -17.46
N LEU A 122 -15.26 -6.60 -16.92
CA LEU A 122 -15.00 -5.39 -16.14
C LEU A 122 -14.24 -5.68 -14.84
N SER A 123 -14.48 -6.83 -14.20
CA SER A 123 -13.74 -7.23 -13.00
C SER A 123 -12.26 -7.51 -13.27
N ILE A 124 -11.94 -8.09 -14.43
CA ILE A 124 -10.57 -8.30 -14.88
C ILE A 124 -9.90 -6.94 -15.12
N LEU A 125 -10.56 -6.02 -15.83
CA LEU A 125 -10.04 -4.67 -16.03
C LEU A 125 -9.81 -3.93 -14.71
N TYR A 126 -10.72 -4.04 -13.75
CA TYR A 126 -10.52 -3.43 -12.43
C TYR A 126 -9.33 -4.04 -11.67
N SER A 127 -9.10 -5.36 -11.77
CA SER A 127 -7.94 -6.02 -11.15
C SER A 127 -6.60 -5.63 -11.80
N LEU A 128 -6.62 -5.28 -13.09
CA LEU A 128 -5.44 -4.86 -13.86
C LEU A 128 -5.38 -3.34 -14.02
N ALA A 129 -5.93 -2.60 -13.06
CA ALA A 129 -5.93 -1.15 -13.11
C ALA A 129 -4.48 -0.63 -13.26
N PRO A 130 -4.24 0.46 -14.01
CA PRO A 130 -2.91 1.07 -14.09
C PRO A 130 -2.33 1.40 -12.70
N TYR A 131 -3.23 1.76 -11.77
CA TYR A 131 -2.92 1.93 -10.36
C TYR A 131 -2.21 0.72 -9.74
N HIS A 132 -2.65 -0.51 -10.05
CA HIS A 132 -2.07 -1.73 -9.50
C HIS A 132 -0.59 -1.87 -9.89
N PHE A 133 -0.26 -1.66 -11.17
CA PHE A 133 1.10 -1.78 -11.67
C PHE A 133 2.00 -0.61 -11.24
N PHE A 134 1.47 0.61 -11.23
CA PHE A 134 2.22 1.79 -10.78
C PHE A 134 2.57 1.73 -9.29
N ARG A 135 1.67 1.17 -8.47
CA ARG A 135 1.93 0.89 -7.05
C ARG A 135 2.85 -0.30 -6.90
N GLY A 136 2.57 -1.38 -7.62
CA GLY A 136 3.36 -2.59 -7.66
C GLY A 136 3.63 -3.17 -6.26
N ALA A 137 4.74 -3.88 -6.16
CA ALA A 137 5.25 -4.35 -4.89
C ALA A 137 5.94 -3.21 -4.10
N ARG A 138 6.31 -2.11 -4.76
CA ARG A 138 6.81 -0.88 -4.12
C ARG A 138 5.85 -0.33 -3.06
N HIS A 139 4.57 -0.22 -3.37
CA HIS A 139 3.53 0.16 -2.40
C HIS A 139 2.61 -1.03 -2.10
N MET A 140 3.20 -2.11 -1.57
CA MET A 140 2.55 -3.42 -1.45
C MET A 140 1.12 -3.30 -0.93
N PHE A 141 0.89 -2.71 0.25
CA PHE A 141 -0.45 -2.64 0.86
C PHE A 141 -1.43 -1.72 0.12
N LEU A 142 -0.95 -0.69 -0.58
CA LEU A 142 -1.81 0.15 -1.43
C LEU A 142 -2.21 -0.56 -2.71
N SER A 143 -1.43 -1.49 -3.23
CA SER A 143 -1.86 -2.30 -4.37
C SER A 143 -3.00 -3.27 -4.02
N GLN A 144 -3.30 -3.46 -2.72
CA GLN A 144 -4.27 -4.41 -2.19
C GLN A 144 -5.66 -3.79 -2.01
N TYR A 145 -6.28 -3.34 -3.09
CA TYR A 145 -7.60 -2.69 -3.07
C TYR A 145 -8.80 -3.65 -3.19
N TRP A 146 -8.61 -4.94 -2.87
CA TRP A 146 -9.63 -5.99 -2.98
C TRP A 146 -10.85 -5.77 -2.08
N MET A 147 -10.73 -5.02 -0.97
CA MET A 147 -11.87 -4.69 -0.11
C MET A 147 -12.72 -3.52 -0.61
N VAL A 148 -12.19 -2.70 -1.51
CA VAL A 148 -12.87 -1.49 -1.97
C VAL A 148 -14.18 -1.79 -2.71
N PRO A 149 -14.28 -2.80 -3.61
CA PRO A 149 -15.55 -3.14 -4.22
C PRO A 149 -16.64 -3.54 -3.22
N LEU A 150 -16.27 -4.22 -2.13
CA LEU A 150 -17.22 -4.59 -1.08
C LEU A 150 -17.69 -3.35 -0.29
N ALA A 151 -16.76 -2.45 0.05
CA ALA A 151 -17.09 -1.18 0.68
C ALA A 151 -18.03 -0.32 -0.20
N MET A 152 -17.78 -0.29 -1.50
CA MET A 152 -18.62 0.43 -2.47
C MET A 152 -20.01 -0.17 -2.63
N CYS A 153 -20.21 -1.48 -2.39
CA CYS A 153 -21.55 -2.05 -2.26
C CYS A 153 -22.32 -1.42 -1.09
N VAL A 154 -21.66 -1.21 0.06
CA VAL A 154 -22.28 -0.57 1.24
C VAL A 154 -22.58 0.91 0.96
N VAL A 155 -21.63 1.65 0.39
CA VAL A 155 -21.83 3.06 0.00
C VAL A 155 -23.02 3.20 -0.96
N LEU A 156 -23.07 2.36 -1.99
CA LEU A 156 -24.17 2.37 -2.96
C LEU A 156 -25.50 1.95 -2.32
N ALA A 157 -25.49 0.98 -1.40
CA ALA A 157 -26.68 0.58 -0.64
C ALA A 157 -27.24 1.73 0.19
N VAL A 158 -26.39 2.51 0.85
CA VAL A 158 -26.76 3.72 1.59
C VAL A 158 -27.35 4.77 0.66
N LEU A 159 -26.67 5.07 -0.46
CA LEU A 159 -27.16 6.06 -1.44
C LEU A 159 -28.52 5.68 -2.04
N ARG A 160 -28.77 4.38 -2.21
CA ARG A 160 -30.05 3.82 -2.67
C ARG A 160 -31.15 3.85 -1.61
N GLY A 161 -30.81 4.15 -0.35
CA GLY A 161 -31.72 4.07 0.78
C GLY A 161 -32.10 2.64 1.17
N THR A 162 -31.31 1.65 0.76
CA THR A 162 -31.53 0.26 1.16
C THR A 162 -31.05 0.05 2.61
N PRO A 163 -31.85 -0.61 3.49
CA PRO A 163 -31.42 -0.86 4.86
C PRO A 163 -30.19 -1.76 4.94
N ILE A 164 -29.10 -1.23 5.52
CA ILE A 164 -27.83 -1.95 5.72
C ILE A 164 -27.74 -2.64 7.09
N TRP A 165 -28.46 -2.14 8.10
CA TRP A 165 -28.48 -2.67 9.47
C TRP A 165 -29.70 -3.57 9.72
N THR A 166 -29.74 -4.73 9.07
CA THR A 166 -30.84 -5.69 9.25
C THR A 166 -30.34 -7.05 9.74
N ARG A 167 -31.15 -7.68 10.59
CA ARG A 167 -30.90 -9.03 11.12
C ARG A 167 -31.45 -10.09 10.17
N ARG A 168 -30.94 -11.32 10.25
CA ARG A 168 -31.47 -12.43 9.44
C ARG A 168 -32.80 -12.93 10.03
N HIS A 169 -33.89 -12.79 9.30
CA HIS A 169 -35.23 -13.17 9.79
C HIS A 169 -35.49 -14.69 9.76
N ASN A 170 -34.84 -15.45 8.87
CA ASN A 170 -35.03 -16.90 8.73
C ASN A 170 -33.89 -17.70 9.38
N VAL A 171 -33.90 -17.79 10.72
CA VAL A 171 -33.02 -18.67 11.51
C VAL A 171 -33.88 -19.75 12.16
N SER A 172 -33.43 -21.01 12.14
CA SER A 172 -34.19 -22.15 12.66
C SER A 172 -34.63 -21.93 14.12
N PRO A 173 -35.93 -22.12 14.44
CA PRO A 173 -36.48 -21.82 15.76
C PRO A 173 -35.97 -22.72 16.89
N ARG A 174 -35.28 -23.83 16.56
CA ARG A 174 -34.79 -24.82 17.53
C ARG A 174 -33.39 -24.51 18.11
N LEU A 175 -32.69 -23.48 17.64
CA LEU A 175 -31.36 -23.15 18.17
C LEU A 175 -31.45 -22.21 19.40
N PRO A 176 -30.75 -22.53 20.51
CA PRO A 176 -30.74 -21.70 21.72
C PRO A 176 -30.13 -20.31 21.50
N TRP A 177 -29.25 -20.16 20.50
CA TRP A 177 -28.55 -18.91 20.18
C TRP A 177 -29.14 -18.15 18.98
N ARG A 178 -30.41 -18.39 18.61
CA ARG A 178 -31.02 -17.84 17.37
C ARG A 178 -30.93 -16.32 17.24
N GLY A 179 -31.06 -15.59 18.35
CA GLY A 179 -31.02 -14.12 18.37
C GLY A 179 -29.63 -13.60 18.02
N VAL A 180 -28.60 -14.18 18.64
CA VAL A 180 -27.19 -13.87 18.35
C VAL A 180 -26.84 -14.28 16.94
N LEU A 181 -27.20 -15.50 16.52
CA LEU A 181 -26.93 -15.99 15.16
C LEU A 181 -27.62 -15.12 14.09
N SER A 182 -28.84 -14.66 14.35
CA SER A 182 -29.59 -13.74 13.49
C SER A 182 -28.90 -12.37 13.36
N MET A 183 -28.29 -11.87 14.43
CA MET A 183 -27.50 -10.64 14.41
C MET A 183 -26.18 -10.84 13.66
N CYS A 184 -25.42 -11.88 14.00
CA CYS A 184 -24.09 -12.19 13.47
C CYS A 184 -24.10 -12.67 12.01
N THR A 185 -25.25 -13.10 11.48
CA THR A 185 -25.38 -13.55 10.07
C THR A 185 -26.31 -12.68 9.23
N GLY A 186 -26.80 -11.57 9.80
CA GLY A 186 -27.63 -10.59 9.10
C GLY A 186 -26.81 -9.68 8.18
N ARG A 187 -27.51 -8.84 7.39
CA ARG A 187 -26.86 -7.81 6.58
C ARG A 187 -26.10 -6.80 7.44
N GLY A 188 -26.54 -6.56 8.67
CA GLY A 188 -25.84 -5.69 9.61
C GLY A 188 -24.45 -6.21 9.95
N ALA A 189 -24.32 -7.52 10.25
CA ALA A 189 -23.01 -8.12 10.47
C ALA A 189 -22.14 -8.08 9.21
N GLY A 190 -22.69 -8.44 8.05
CA GLY A 190 -21.94 -8.33 6.79
C GLY A 190 -21.46 -6.90 6.50
N THR A 191 -22.28 -5.90 6.79
CA THR A 191 -21.91 -4.48 6.67
C THR A 191 -20.78 -4.14 7.64
N ALA A 192 -20.91 -4.48 8.93
CA ALA A 192 -19.88 -4.24 9.92
C ALA A 192 -18.55 -4.91 9.53
N THR A 193 -18.59 -6.19 9.14
CA THR A 193 -17.41 -6.94 8.69
C THR A 193 -16.73 -6.27 7.50
N VAL A 194 -17.48 -5.85 6.47
CA VAL A 194 -16.90 -5.16 5.32
C VAL A 194 -16.25 -3.84 5.72
N LEU A 195 -16.91 -3.03 6.56
CA LEU A 195 -16.37 -1.74 7.00
C LEU A 195 -15.13 -1.89 7.88
N ILE A 196 -15.16 -2.82 8.84
CA ILE A 196 -14.03 -3.11 9.72
C ILE A 196 -12.86 -3.61 8.88
N LEU A 197 -13.06 -4.63 8.05
CA LEU A 197 -11.97 -5.22 7.28
C LEU A 197 -11.43 -4.26 6.19
N THR A 198 -12.26 -3.40 5.60
CA THR A 198 -11.76 -2.34 4.70
C THR A 198 -10.84 -1.38 5.44
N THR A 199 -11.21 -1.03 6.68
CA THR A 199 -10.43 -0.14 7.54
C THR A 199 -9.11 -0.77 7.97
N LEU A 200 -9.14 -2.04 8.37
CA LEU A 200 -7.95 -2.82 8.74
C LEU A 200 -7.08 -3.22 7.53
N SER A 201 -7.59 -3.06 6.30
CA SER A 201 -6.81 -3.30 5.08
C SER A 201 -5.99 -2.09 4.65
N SER A 202 -6.46 -0.88 4.96
CA SER A 202 -5.72 0.36 4.73
C SER A 202 -6.45 1.53 5.39
N THR A 203 -5.69 2.38 6.08
CA THR A 203 -6.24 3.61 6.66
C THR A 203 -6.91 4.49 5.59
N TYR A 204 -6.30 4.58 4.40
CA TYR A 204 -6.83 5.35 3.27
C TYR A 204 -8.20 4.86 2.82
N TYR A 205 -8.35 3.54 2.66
CA TYR A 205 -9.60 2.96 2.16
C TYR A 205 -10.73 3.03 3.19
N GLY A 206 -10.40 2.91 4.49
CA GLY A 206 -11.33 3.21 5.57
C GLY A 206 -11.84 4.66 5.50
N VAL A 207 -10.92 5.63 5.47
CA VAL A 207 -11.26 7.07 5.42
C VAL A 207 -12.09 7.42 4.19
N PHE A 208 -11.68 6.99 2.99
CA PHE A 208 -12.45 7.25 1.76
C PHE A 208 -13.84 6.64 1.81
N THR A 209 -13.97 5.42 2.35
CA THR A 209 -15.27 4.77 2.57
C THR A 209 -16.13 5.59 3.53
N GLY A 210 -15.56 6.05 4.65
CA GLY A 210 -16.26 6.89 5.64
C GLY A 210 -16.78 8.20 5.05
N VAL A 211 -15.95 8.93 4.29
CA VAL A 211 -16.35 10.19 3.65
C VAL A 211 -17.45 9.95 2.60
N LEU A 212 -17.31 8.90 1.77
CA LEU A 212 -18.33 8.54 0.79
C LEU A 212 -19.65 8.09 1.44
N LEU A 213 -19.60 7.38 2.58
CA LEU A 213 -20.79 6.99 3.36
C LEU A 213 -21.50 8.22 3.93
N ALA A 214 -20.75 9.17 4.50
CA ALA A 214 -21.32 10.40 5.04
C ALA A 214 -22.06 11.18 3.94
N ALA A 215 -21.42 11.36 2.80
CA ALA A 215 -22.00 12.08 1.67
C ALA A 215 -23.17 11.32 1.02
N ALA A 216 -23.08 9.99 0.87
CA ALA A 216 -24.18 9.16 0.41
C ALA A 216 -25.39 9.21 1.37
N GLY A 217 -25.15 9.23 2.67
CA GLY A 217 -26.17 9.39 3.70
C GLY A 217 -26.88 10.74 3.62
N ALA A 218 -26.11 11.83 3.48
CA ALA A 218 -26.65 13.18 3.30
C ALA A 218 -27.51 13.29 2.03
N LEU A 219 -27.02 12.78 0.90
CA LEU A 219 -27.77 12.77 -0.37
C LEU A 219 -29.03 11.91 -0.29
N SER A 220 -28.96 10.72 0.32
CA SER A 220 -30.16 9.89 0.53
C SER A 220 -31.17 10.57 1.45
N TRP A 221 -30.73 11.36 2.42
CA TRP A 221 -31.61 12.11 3.31
C TRP A 221 -32.26 13.29 2.59
N LEU A 222 -31.51 14.07 1.80
CA LEU A 222 -32.07 15.18 1.03
C LEU A 222 -33.15 14.72 0.03
N GLY A 223 -32.97 13.55 -0.58
CA GLY A 223 -33.92 13.02 -1.56
C GLY A 223 -35.24 12.47 -0.98
N GLN A 224 -35.24 11.96 0.26
CA GLN A 224 -36.41 11.28 0.84
C GLN A 224 -36.82 11.75 2.24
N ARG A 225 -36.04 12.64 2.85
CA ARG A 225 -36.22 13.23 4.20
C ARG A 225 -36.48 12.21 5.32
N ASN A 226 -35.91 11.01 5.20
CA ASN A 226 -36.05 9.95 6.19
C ASN A 226 -34.83 9.90 7.14
N TRP A 227 -35.05 10.20 8.42
CA TRP A 227 -34.00 10.24 9.45
C TRP A 227 -33.34 8.87 9.70
N GLN A 228 -34.08 7.76 9.53
CA GLN A 228 -33.54 6.42 9.78
C GLN A 228 -32.38 6.09 8.84
N ARG A 229 -32.36 6.72 7.66
CA ARG A 229 -31.32 6.48 6.64
C ARG A 229 -30.03 7.22 6.95
N ILE A 230 -30.14 8.48 7.38
CA ILE A 230 -28.98 9.22 7.84
C ILE A 230 -28.43 8.61 9.14
N ALA A 231 -29.29 8.13 10.03
CA ALA A 231 -28.85 7.38 11.22
C ALA A 231 -28.09 6.10 10.83
N GLY A 232 -28.60 5.33 9.86
CA GLY A 232 -27.90 4.15 9.35
C GLY A 232 -26.53 4.47 8.73
N ALA A 233 -26.42 5.56 7.96
CA ALA A 233 -25.14 6.03 7.43
C ALA A 233 -24.19 6.49 8.54
N ALA A 234 -24.70 7.22 9.54
CA ALA A 234 -23.93 7.66 10.71
C ALA A 234 -23.38 6.47 11.52
N CYS A 235 -24.17 5.41 11.73
CA CYS A 235 -23.69 4.17 12.36
C CYS A 235 -22.58 3.49 11.53
N ALA A 236 -22.65 3.56 10.19
CA ALA A 236 -21.61 3.02 9.31
C ALA A 236 -20.31 3.82 9.40
N VAL A 237 -20.39 5.15 9.38
CA VAL A 237 -19.24 6.04 9.61
C VAL A 237 -18.65 5.81 11.01
N ALA A 238 -19.49 5.68 12.04
CA ALA A 238 -19.05 5.36 13.39
C ALA A 238 -18.35 4.00 13.47
N THR A 239 -18.81 2.99 12.71
CA THR A 239 -18.15 1.68 12.64
C THR A 239 -16.74 1.78 12.05
N VAL A 240 -16.57 2.57 10.97
CA VAL A 240 -15.25 2.85 10.39
C VAL A 240 -14.36 3.59 11.41
N GLY A 241 -14.88 4.63 12.07
CA GLY A 241 -14.15 5.38 13.09
C GLY A 241 -13.72 4.50 14.27
N LEU A 242 -14.60 3.63 14.77
CA LEU A 242 -14.27 2.69 15.84
C LEU A 242 -13.21 1.68 15.39
N ALA A 243 -13.30 1.17 14.16
CA ALA A 243 -12.31 0.24 13.63
C ALA A 243 -10.92 0.89 13.52
N LEU A 244 -10.84 2.15 13.08
CA LEU A 244 -9.59 2.92 13.08
C LEU A 244 -9.03 3.09 14.50
N LEU A 245 -9.88 3.50 15.45
CA LEU A 245 -9.46 3.69 16.85
C LEU A 245 -8.97 2.39 17.48
N VAL A 246 -9.59 1.26 17.17
CA VAL A 246 -9.17 -0.05 17.68
C VAL A 246 -7.84 -0.49 17.05
N GLY A 247 -7.67 -0.32 15.73
CA GLY A 247 -6.41 -0.65 15.06
C GLY A 247 -5.23 0.18 15.57
N LEU A 248 -5.46 1.46 15.87
CA LEU A 248 -4.42 2.37 16.39
C LEU A 248 -4.27 2.34 17.92
N LEU A 249 -5.04 1.49 18.61
CA LEU A 249 -5.04 1.43 20.07
C LEU A 249 -3.68 1.02 20.65
N PRO A 250 -2.95 0.02 20.12
CA PRO A 250 -1.63 -0.35 20.63
C PRO A 250 -0.64 0.82 20.58
N ASP A 251 -0.61 1.55 19.47
CA ASP A 251 0.28 2.70 19.26
C ASP A 251 -0.06 3.86 20.19
N TRP A 252 -1.36 4.10 20.41
CA TRP A 252 -1.80 5.08 21.39
C TRP A 252 -1.37 4.70 22.81
N ILE A 253 -1.56 3.44 23.22
CA ILE A 253 -1.09 2.95 24.54
C ILE A 253 0.42 3.09 24.66
N TYR A 254 1.18 2.77 23.61
CA TYR A 254 2.62 2.91 23.57
C TYR A 254 3.04 4.39 23.75
N SER A 255 2.42 5.30 23.00
CA SER A 255 2.67 6.74 23.10
C SER A 255 2.33 7.31 24.49
N GLN A 256 1.26 6.82 25.15
CA GLN A 256 0.95 7.20 26.54
C GLN A 256 2.01 6.72 27.54
N ARG A 257 2.65 5.57 27.29
CA ARG A 257 3.68 5.01 28.18
C ARG A 257 5.06 5.62 27.98
N PHE A 258 5.47 5.85 26.73
CA PHE A 258 6.83 6.24 26.37
C PHE A 258 6.93 7.68 25.86
N GLY A 259 5.84 8.44 25.93
CA GLY A 259 5.72 9.78 25.39
C GLY A 259 5.57 9.79 23.86
N PRO A 260 5.04 10.89 23.29
CA PRO A 260 4.91 11.04 21.86
C PRO A 260 6.28 11.12 21.17
N ASN A 261 6.37 10.60 19.94
CA ASN A 261 7.53 10.76 19.06
C ASN A 261 7.16 11.63 17.84
N PRO A 262 7.21 12.97 17.95
CA PRO A 262 6.92 13.85 16.82
C PRO A 262 7.98 13.77 15.71
N GLY A 263 9.18 13.26 16.01
CA GLY A 263 10.27 13.13 15.04
C GLY A 263 10.13 11.94 14.09
N ALA A 264 9.41 10.89 14.49
CA ALA A 264 9.17 9.72 13.63
C ALA A 264 8.39 10.08 12.35
N LEU A 265 7.43 11.00 12.47
CA LEU A 265 6.55 11.36 11.36
C LEU A 265 6.33 12.88 11.29
N VAL A 266 7.20 13.55 10.53
CA VAL A 266 7.05 14.98 10.24
C VAL A 266 6.18 15.14 8.99
N ARG A 267 4.94 15.61 9.15
CA ARG A 267 4.02 15.90 8.05
C ARG A 267 3.90 17.41 7.82
N ASN A 268 3.75 17.81 6.57
CA ASN A 268 3.49 19.19 6.16
C ASN A 268 2.06 19.29 5.61
N ASP A 269 1.30 20.30 6.04
CA ASP A 269 -0.09 20.57 5.61
C ASP A 269 -0.25 20.68 4.09
N ARG A 270 0.83 21.07 3.38
CA ARG A 270 0.84 21.15 1.90
C ARG A 270 0.84 19.79 1.20
N SER A 271 1.09 18.70 1.92
CA SER A 271 1.20 17.36 1.32
C SER A 271 -0.11 16.92 0.68
N ALA A 272 -1.26 17.28 1.25
CA ALA A 272 -2.55 16.89 0.70
C ALA A 272 -2.82 17.49 -0.69
N GLU A 273 -2.38 18.72 -0.94
CA GLU A 273 -2.46 19.35 -2.28
C GLU A 273 -1.48 18.68 -3.26
N HIS A 274 -0.27 18.36 -2.80
CA HIS A 274 0.73 17.70 -3.66
C HIS A 274 0.29 16.29 -4.10
N PHE A 275 -0.44 15.55 -3.25
CA PHE A 275 -0.96 14.22 -3.56
C PHE A 275 -2.47 14.19 -3.84
N ALA A 276 -3.07 15.33 -4.18
CA ALA A 276 -4.41 15.40 -4.75
C ALA A 276 -4.40 14.93 -6.21
N LEU A 277 -5.57 14.61 -6.77
CA LEU A 277 -5.68 14.29 -8.20
C LEU A 277 -6.08 15.53 -9.01
N THR A 278 -5.85 15.45 -10.31
CA THR A 278 -6.51 16.31 -11.28
C THR A 278 -7.34 15.50 -12.27
N LEU A 279 -8.36 16.15 -12.83
CA LEU A 279 -9.21 15.49 -13.84
C LEU A 279 -8.42 15.06 -15.09
N PRO A 280 -7.48 15.86 -15.64
CA PRO A 280 -6.66 15.42 -16.77
C PRO A 280 -5.86 14.14 -16.48
N GLU A 281 -5.25 13.99 -15.30
CA GLU A 281 -4.49 12.77 -14.97
C GLU A 281 -5.35 11.50 -15.02
N LEU A 282 -6.60 11.60 -14.58
CA LEU A 282 -7.55 10.47 -14.62
C LEU A 282 -7.93 10.05 -16.04
N LEU A 283 -8.00 11.02 -16.96
CA LEU A 283 -8.49 10.83 -18.34
C LEU A 283 -7.37 10.57 -19.35
N LEU A 284 -6.16 11.03 -19.08
CA LEU A 284 -5.00 10.81 -19.93
C LEU A 284 -4.53 9.35 -19.88
N PRO A 285 -3.79 8.91 -20.92
CA PRO A 285 -3.15 7.60 -20.91
C PRO A 285 -2.31 7.39 -19.64
N SER A 286 -2.24 6.13 -19.23
CA SER A 286 -1.42 5.74 -18.09
C SER A 286 0.06 5.99 -18.35
N ALA A 287 0.81 6.37 -17.33
CA ALA A 287 2.26 6.51 -17.45
C ALA A 287 2.90 5.16 -17.82
N GLY A 288 3.92 5.18 -18.67
CA GLY A 288 4.53 3.95 -19.19
C GLY A 288 3.63 3.22 -20.17
N HIS A 289 2.81 3.94 -20.95
CA HIS A 289 1.89 3.31 -21.89
C HIS A 289 2.64 2.53 -22.98
N ARG A 290 2.10 1.38 -23.43
CA ARG A 290 2.78 0.53 -24.45
C ARG A 290 2.90 1.18 -25.81
N VAL A 291 1.96 2.06 -26.14
CA VAL A 291 1.97 2.86 -27.37
C VAL A 291 2.75 4.14 -27.11
N SER A 292 3.88 4.32 -27.80
CA SER A 292 4.81 5.44 -27.57
C SER A 292 4.15 6.82 -27.63
N ALA A 293 3.30 7.07 -28.63
CA ALA A 293 2.60 8.36 -28.77
C ALA A 293 1.71 8.71 -27.55
N MET A 294 1.10 7.70 -26.92
CA MET A 294 0.28 7.89 -25.72
C MET A 294 1.14 8.12 -24.47
N ASP A 295 2.29 7.45 -24.39
CA ASP A 295 3.28 7.67 -23.33
C ASP A 295 3.95 9.05 -23.46
N ASP A 296 4.29 9.49 -24.67
CA ASP A 296 4.82 10.82 -24.96
C ASP A 296 3.83 11.92 -24.56
N LEU A 297 2.54 11.74 -24.86
CA LEU A 297 1.49 12.65 -24.41
C LEU A 297 1.43 12.73 -22.89
N ARG A 298 1.48 11.58 -22.20
CA ARG A 298 1.48 11.53 -20.73
C ARG A 298 2.73 12.21 -20.15
N ARG A 299 3.92 11.92 -20.68
CA ARG A 299 5.18 12.54 -20.25
C ARG A 299 5.18 14.06 -20.46
N SER A 300 4.63 14.53 -21.57
CA SER A 300 4.53 15.97 -21.86
C SER A 300 3.63 16.68 -20.84
N PHE A 301 2.51 16.06 -20.46
CA PHE A 301 1.64 16.58 -19.40
C PHE A 301 2.36 16.59 -18.04
N ASP A 302 2.97 15.47 -17.65
CA ASP A 302 3.66 15.36 -16.36
C ASP A 302 4.82 16.36 -16.25
N ALA A 303 5.57 16.62 -17.33
CA ALA A 303 6.67 17.57 -17.33
C ALA A 303 6.21 19.04 -17.21
N ALA A 304 5.02 19.36 -17.72
CA ALA A 304 4.45 20.72 -17.66
C ALA A 304 3.67 20.98 -16.37
N TYR A 305 3.15 19.93 -15.72
CA TYR A 305 2.28 20.07 -14.56
C TYR A 305 3.11 20.31 -13.28
N PRO A 306 2.76 21.30 -12.42
CA PRO A 306 3.54 21.65 -11.23
C PRO A 306 3.80 20.51 -10.25
N PHE A 307 2.94 19.49 -10.25
CA PHE A 307 3.06 18.30 -9.39
C PHE A 307 3.30 16.99 -10.17
N GLY A 308 3.70 17.06 -11.44
CA GLY A 308 3.85 15.86 -12.29
C GLY A 308 5.03 14.94 -11.94
N TRP A 309 5.87 15.34 -10.97
CA TRP A 309 6.89 14.50 -10.34
C TRP A 309 6.34 13.52 -9.30
N GLY A 310 5.07 13.70 -8.89
CA GLY A 310 4.42 12.90 -7.85
C GLY A 310 3.85 11.56 -8.34
N GLU A 311 2.90 11.04 -7.56
CA GLU A 311 2.16 9.83 -7.90
C GLU A 311 1.25 10.07 -9.13
N LYS A 312 1.17 9.10 -10.06
CA LYS A 312 0.55 9.28 -11.38
C LYS A 312 -0.77 8.51 -11.52
N PRO A 313 -1.91 9.01 -10.97
CA PRO A 313 -3.18 8.33 -11.12
C PRO A 313 -3.58 8.29 -12.61
N SER A 314 -4.26 7.21 -13.01
CA SER A 314 -4.91 7.04 -14.32
C SER A 314 -5.97 5.96 -14.17
N LEU A 315 -7.11 6.14 -14.84
CA LEU A 315 -8.21 5.18 -14.78
C LEU A 315 -8.09 4.05 -15.81
N GLY A 316 -7.27 4.26 -16.84
CA GLY A 316 -7.36 3.49 -18.09
C GLY A 316 -8.53 3.95 -18.96
N LEU A 317 -8.43 3.75 -20.27
CA LEU A 317 -9.33 4.27 -21.29
C LEU A 317 -10.80 3.90 -21.05
N VAL A 318 -11.08 2.64 -20.72
CA VAL A 318 -12.47 2.18 -20.51
C VAL A 318 -13.13 2.91 -19.34
N ALA A 319 -12.42 3.03 -18.22
CA ALA A 319 -12.94 3.74 -17.05
C ALA A 319 -12.93 5.27 -17.25
N ALA A 320 -11.98 5.82 -18.01
CA ALA A 320 -11.98 7.23 -18.40
C ALA A 320 -13.21 7.59 -19.25
N ILE A 321 -13.58 6.75 -20.24
CA ILE A 321 -14.84 6.87 -20.99
C ILE A 321 -16.02 6.78 -20.02
N GLY A 322 -16.00 5.83 -19.09
CA GLY A 322 -17.00 5.70 -18.03
C GLY A 322 -17.17 6.97 -17.21
N LEU A 323 -16.06 7.61 -16.82
CA LEU A 323 -16.07 8.87 -16.06
C LEU A 323 -16.66 10.02 -16.89
N VAL A 324 -16.32 10.13 -18.17
CA VAL A 324 -16.96 11.11 -19.08
C VAL A 324 -18.46 10.85 -19.18
N CYS A 325 -18.87 9.59 -19.33
CA CYS A 325 -20.29 9.21 -19.30
C CYS A 325 -20.95 9.57 -17.96
N CYS A 326 -20.25 9.49 -16.83
CA CYS A 326 -20.77 9.92 -15.54
C CYS A 326 -21.18 11.40 -15.57
N PHE A 327 -20.29 12.29 -16.05
CA PHE A 327 -20.60 13.70 -16.22
C PHE A 327 -21.80 13.93 -17.15
N LEU A 328 -21.83 13.27 -18.32
CA LEU A 328 -22.93 13.39 -19.27
C LEU A 328 -24.28 12.92 -18.70
N VAL A 329 -24.30 11.84 -17.92
CA VAL A 329 -25.50 11.34 -17.24
C VAL A 329 -26.03 12.36 -16.23
N LEU A 330 -25.15 13.02 -15.47
CA LEU A 330 -25.58 14.06 -14.53
C LEU A 330 -26.04 15.32 -15.24
N SER A 331 -25.32 15.78 -16.27
CA SER A 331 -25.73 16.93 -17.09
C SER A 331 -27.09 16.70 -17.75
N THR A 332 -27.32 15.53 -18.35
CA THR A 332 -28.62 15.23 -18.98
C THR A 332 -29.77 15.21 -17.99
N ARG A 333 -29.55 14.79 -16.73
CA ARG A 333 -30.57 14.85 -15.68
C ARG A 333 -30.85 16.28 -15.18
N LEU A 334 -29.86 17.17 -15.23
CA LEU A 334 -30.04 18.58 -14.88
C LEU A 334 -30.80 19.33 -15.97
N PHE A 335 -30.48 19.07 -17.24
CA PHE A 335 -30.97 19.89 -18.36
C PHE A 335 -32.16 19.30 -19.13
N ARG A 336 -32.46 18.00 -19.05
CA ARG A 336 -33.58 17.38 -19.77
C ARG A 336 -34.70 16.95 -18.82
N ARG A 337 -35.92 17.45 -19.06
CA ARG A 337 -37.15 16.82 -18.59
C ARG A 337 -37.35 15.53 -19.39
N VAL A 338 -36.92 14.39 -18.83
CA VAL A 338 -37.09 13.09 -19.48
C VAL A 338 -38.59 12.76 -19.57
N PRO A 339 -39.14 12.44 -20.76
CA PRO A 339 -40.54 12.04 -20.91
C PRO A 339 -40.88 10.82 -20.04
N THR A 340 -42.05 10.85 -19.40
CA THR A 340 -42.54 9.82 -18.46
C THR A 340 -42.63 8.41 -19.04
N SER A 341 -42.80 8.26 -20.35
CA SER A 341 -42.90 6.95 -21.03
C SER A 341 -41.58 6.18 -21.12
N VAL A 342 -40.44 6.87 -21.26
CA VAL A 342 -39.08 6.26 -21.21
C VAL A 342 -38.70 5.89 -19.78
N ARG A 343 -39.34 6.55 -18.79
CA ARG A 343 -39.06 6.37 -17.37
C ARG A 343 -39.51 5.02 -16.82
N ALA A 344 -40.58 4.44 -17.36
CA ALA A 344 -41.17 3.19 -16.84
C ALA A 344 -40.35 1.93 -17.18
N GLU A 345 -39.62 1.93 -18.30
CA GLU A 345 -38.87 0.75 -18.77
C GLU A 345 -37.37 0.91 -18.47
N ASN A 346 -36.82 0.07 -17.59
CA ASN A 346 -35.46 0.16 -17.03
C ASN A 346 -35.23 1.31 -16.02
N GLU A 347 -36.28 1.79 -15.34
CA GLU A 347 -36.18 2.84 -14.31
C GLU A 347 -35.06 2.57 -13.29
N ASP A 348 -34.99 1.33 -12.82
CA ASP A 348 -33.95 0.83 -11.91
C ASP A 348 -32.52 1.04 -12.44
N GLN A 349 -32.28 0.77 -13.72
CA GLN A 349 -30.94 0.89 -14.32
C GLN A 349 -30.58 2.34 -14.58
N HIS A 350 -31.54 3.15 -15.02
CA HIS A 350 -31.34 4.58 -15.16
C HIS A 350 -31.07 5.22 -13.81
N ALA A 351 -31.82 4.88 -12.76
CA ALA A 351 -31.58 5.32 -11.38
C ALA A 351 -30.17 4.98 -10.91
N LEU A 352 -29.76 3.72 -11.12
CA LEU A 352 -28.43 3.22 -10.79
C LEU A 352 -27.31 3.96 -11.52
N LEU A 353 -27.46 4.23 -12.82
CA LEU A 353 -26.51 5.03 -13.59
C LEU A 353 -26.26 6.38 -12.90
N GLY A 354 -27.32 7.10 -12.54
CA GLY A 354 -27.15 8.39 -11.87
C GLY A 354 -26.49 8.28 -10.50
N GLN A 355 -26.78 7.24 -9.73
CA GLN A 355 -26.16 7.02 -8.43
C GLN A 355 -24.66 6.74 -8.55
N LEU A 356 -24.26 5.88 -9.49
CA LEU A 356 -22.85 5.59 -9.79
C LEU A 356 -22.14 6.84 -10.32
N SER A 357 -22.80 7.62 -11.19
CA SER A 357 -22.27 8.89 -11.68
C SER A 357 -22.07 9.90 -10.55
N THR A 358 -23.04 10.02 -9.63
CA THR A 358 -22.94 10.89 -8.46
C THR A 358 -21.77 10.48 -7.57
N LEU A 359 -21.60 9.19 -7.27
CA LEU A 359 -20.46 8.71 -6.48
C LEU A 359 -19.13 9.02 -7.16
N SER A 360 -19.03 8.81 -8.48
CA SER A 360 -17.81 9.07 -9.25
C SER A 360 -17.43 10.55 -9.23
N VAL A 361 -18.38 11.44 -9.53
CA VAL A 361 -18.13 12.89 -9.57
C VAL A 361 -17.86 13.43 -8.17
N MET A 362 -18.55 12.93 -7.15
CA MET A 362 -18.29 13.29 -5.76
C MET A 362 -16.88 12.88 -5.33
N ALA A 363 -16.44 11.66 -5.68
CA ALA A 363 -15.08 11.21 -5.42
C ALA A 363 -14.03 12.08 -6.13
N VAL A 364 -14.28 12.51 -7.38
CA VAL A 364 -13.43 13.48 -8.07
C VAL A 364 -13.36 14.80 -7.30
N ILE A 365 -14.50 15.38 -6.91
CA ILE A 365 -14.54 16.66 -6.17
C ILE A 365 -13.81 16.55 -4.82
N LEU A 366 -13.99 15.44 -4.12
CA LEU A 366 -13.35 15.20 -2.83
C LEU A 366 -11.83 15.12 -2.97
N ALA A 367 -11.32 14.41 -3.98
CA ALA A 367 -9.91 14.12 -4.14
C ALA A 367 -9.13 15.13 -5.00
N SER A 368 -9.81 16.06 -5.68
CA SER A 368 -9.16 17.03 -6.57
C SER A 368 -8.33 18.06 -5.81
N VAL A 369 -7.33 18.64 -6.49
CA VAL A 369 -6.60 19.84 -6.02
C VAL A 369 -7.60 20.93 -5.63
N GLY A 370 -7.43 21.52 -4.45
CA GLY A 370 -8.38 22.48 -3.85
C GLY A 370 -9.74 21.87 -3.44
N GLY A 371 -9.87 20.55 -3.45
CA GLY A 371 -11.08 19.82 -3.09
C GLY A 371 -11.30 19.68 -1.59
N ALA A 372 -12.38 19.01 -1.22
CA ALA A 372 -12.72 18.81 0.20
C ALA A 372 -11.66 17.97 0.94
N GLY A 373 -10.90 17.13 0.24
CA GLY A 373 -9.80 16.37 0.83
C GLY A 373 -8.69 17.24 1.40
N SER A 374 -8.33 18.33 0.70
CA SER A 374 -7.39 19.33 1.21
C SER A 374 -7.91 20.03 2.45
N ALA A 375 -9.21 20.38 2.47
CA ALA A 375 -9.84 20.97 3.65
C ALA A 375 -9.89 20.00 4.84
N ILE A 376 -10.19 18.72 4.60
CA ILE A 376 -10.15 17.68 5.63
C ILE A 376 -8.73 17.52 6.16
N ALA A 377 -7.72 17.49 5.29
CA ALA A 377 -6.33 17.36 5.72
C ALA A 377 -5.88 18.56 6.58
N LEU A 378 -6.28 19.78 6.22
CA LEU A 378 -6.00 20.98 7.02
C LEU A 378 -6.64 20.90 8.42
N LEU A 379 -7.87 20.38 8.52
CA LEU A 379 -8.60 20.27 9.78
C LEU A 379 -8.15 19.06 10.63
N ALA A 380 -7.68 17.99 9.99
CA ALA A 380 -7.32 16.72 10.62
C ALA A 380 -5.80 16.50 10.77
N GLY A 381 -4.99 17.55 10.59
CA GLY A 381 -3.54 17.51 10.85
C GLY A 381 -2.70 16.75 9.81
N GLY A 382 -3.15 16.67 8.56
CA GLY A 382 -2.33 16.23 7.42
C GLY A 382 -1.95 14.74 7.39
N THR A 383 -2.53 13.90 8.26
CA THR A 383 -2.23 12.46 8.36
C THR A 383 -2.58 11.69 7.08
N ILE A 384 -3.70 12.06 6.43
CA ILE A 384 -4.14 11.52 5.14
C ILE A 384 -3.78 12.52 4.04
N ARG A 385 -2.69 12.24 3.31
CA ARG A 385 -2.20 13.09 2.20
C ARG A 385 -2.57 12.58 0.81
N GLY A 386 -2.50 11.27 0.59
CA GLY A 386 -2.65 10.62 -0.72
C GLY A 386 -4.08 10.55 -1.27
N TRP A 387 -4.72 11.69 -1.55
CA TRP A 387 -6.11 11.74 -2.05
C TRP A 387 -6.27 11.21 -3.47
N ASN A 388 -5.23 11.31 -4.30
CA ASN A 388 -5.18 10.70 -5.62
C ASN A 388 -5.40 9.17 -5.63
N ARG A 389 -5.22 8.49 -4.48
CA ARG A 389 -5.53 7.06 -4.29
C ARG A 389 -7.03 6.77 -4.40
N MET A 390 -7.87 7.80 -4.29
CA MET A 390 -9.31 7.72 -4.56
C MET A 390 -9.63 7.42 -6.04
N SER A 391 -8.64 7.46 -6.94
CA SER A 391 -8.75 7.00 -8.33
C SER A 391 -9.36 5.61 -8.46
N ILE A 392 -9.05 4.66 -7.57
CA ILE A 392 -9.65 3.31 -7.62
C ILE A 392 -11.14 3.33 -7.21
N PHE A 393 -11.53 4.22 -6.28
CA PHE A 393 -12.93 4.43 -5.89
C PHE A 393 -13.72 5.11 -7.01
N ILE A 394 -13.07 5.87 -7.89
CA ILE A 394 -13.65 6.48 -9.10
C ILE A 394 -13.73 5.44 -10.24
N MET A 395 -12.69 4.65 -10.43
CA MET A 395 -12.59 3.67 -11.52
C MET A 395 -13.72 2.64 -11.45
N LEU A 396 -14.01 2.11 -10.25
CA LEU A 396 -15.02 1.05 -10.08
C LEU A 396 -16.43 1.45 -10.54
N PRO A 397 -17.05 2.54 -10.06
CA PRO A 397 -18.35 2.99 -10.55
C PRO A 397 -18.31 3.46 -12.00
N ALA A 398 -17.20 4.04 -12.47
CA ALA A 398 -17.04 4.42 -13.88
C ALA A 398 -17.10 3.19 -14.82
N LEU A 399 -16.41 2.10 -14.48
CA LEU A 399 -16.52 0.82 -15.18
C LEU A 399 -17.95 0.26 -15.13
N ALA A 400 -18.63 0.37 -13.98
CA ALA A 400 -20.03 -0.07 -13.86
C ALA A 400 -20.97 0.74 -14.77
N VAL A 401 -20.75 2.04 -14.93
CA VAL A 401 -21.50 2.88 -15.86
C VAL A 401 -21.32 2.39 -17.29
N VAL A 402 -20.10 2.10 -17.73
CA VAL A 402 -19.85 1.49 -19.05
C VAL A 402 -20.61 0.17 -19.20
N GLY A 403 -20.53 -0.69 -18.18
CA GLY A 403 -21.22 -1.98 -18.17
C GLY A 403 -22.74 -1.85 -18.32
N ILE A 404 -23.35 -0.91 -17.60
CA ILE A 404 -24.79 -0.67 -17.68
C ILE A 404 -25.18 -0.08 -19.04
N LEU A 405 -24.40 0.86 -19.58
CA LEU A 405 -24.66 1.45 -20.90
C LEU A 405 -24.59 0.41 -22.02
N ILE A 406 -23.60 -0.47 -22.00
CA ILE A 406 -23.50 -1.60 -22.94
C ILE A 406 -24.71 -2.51 -22.79
N HIS A 407 -25.09 -2.88 -21.57
CA HIS A 407 -26.26 -3.74 -21.31
C HIS A 407 -27.59 -3.11 -21.78
N LEU A 408 -27.77 -1.81 -21.60
CA LEU A 408 -28.94 -1.09 -22.15
C LEU A 408 -28.90 -1.10 -23.69
N GLY A 409 -27.73 -0.97 -24.29
CA GLY A 409 -27.51 -1.11 -25.72
C GLY A 409 -27.86 -2.50 -26.24
N THR A 410 -27.42 -3.57 -25.58
CA THR A 410 -27.70 -4.96 -26.00
C THR A 410 -29.19 -5.26 -25.90
N LYS A 411 -29.89 -4.80 -24.86
CA LYS A 411 -31.35 -4.90 -24.76
C LYS A 411 -32.06 -4.20 -25.92
N ARG A 412 -31.57 -3.03 -26.35
CA ARG A 412 -32.11 -2.32 -27.51
C ARG A 412 -31.91 -3.10 -28.80
N ILE A 413 -30.77 -3.78 -28.95
CA ILE A 413 -30.50 -4.68 -30.09
C ILE A 413 -31.41 -5.91 -30.06
N ASN A 414 -31.68 -6.50 -28.90
CA ASN A 414 -32.62 -7.62 -28.80
C ASN A 414 -34.00 -7.24 -29.37
N ARG A 415 -34.48 -6.04 -29.07
CA ARG A 415 -35.78 -5.55 -29.59
C ARG A 415 -35.81 -5.40 -31.11
N THR A 416 -34.68 -5.08 -31.74
CA THR A 416 -34.62 -4.80 -33.19
C THR A 416 -34.14 -5.98 -34.02
N ARG A 417 -33.28 -6.85 -33.46
CA ARG A 417 -32.59 -7.94 -34.17
C ARG A 417 -32.71 -9.30 -33.46
N GLY A 418 -33.47 -9.39 -32.38
CA GLY A 418 -33.68 -10.61 -31.60
C GLY A 418 -32.48 -11.05 -30.75
N PRO A 419 -32.60 -12.21 -30.07
CA PRO A 419 -31.62 -12.66 -29.06
C PRO A 419 -30.26 -13.02 -29.65
N ARG A 420 -30.21 -13.48 -30.91
CA ARG A 420 -28.92 -13.76 -31.60
C ARG A 420 -28.10 -12.48 -31.79
N GLY A 421 -28.75 -11.38 -32.17
CA GLY A 421 -28.11 -10.07 -32.29
C GLY A 421 -27.62 -9.54 -30.95
N GLU A 422 -28.43 -9.72 -29.89
CA GLU A 422 -28.03 -9.37 -28.53
C GLU A 422 -26.76 -10.11 -28.09
N HIS A 423 -26.74 -11.43 -28.24
CA HIS A 423 -25.61 -12.27 -27.84
C HIS A 423 -24.34 -11.93 -28.62
N LEU A 424 -24.44 -11.69 -29.93
CA LEU A 424 -23.31 -11.28 -30.76
C LEU A 424 -22.73 -9.94 -30.31
N VAL A 425 -23.57 -8.92 -30.10
CA VAL A 425 -23.12 -7.60 -29.65
C VAL A 425 -22.53 -7.67 -28.24
N ALA A 426 -23.13 -8.43 -27.34
CA ALA A 426 -22.58 -8.65 -26.00
C ALA A 426 -21.21 -9.34 -26.05
N ALA A 427 -21.04 -10.36 -26.90
CA ALA A 427 -19.77 -11.05 -27.08
C ALA A 427 -18.70 -10.13 -27.67
N MET A 428 -19.04 -9.36 -28.73
CA MET A 428 -18.13 -8.37 -29.31
C MET A 428 -17.73 -7.30 -28.28
N ALA A 429 -18.67 -6.82 -27.46
CA ALA A 429 -18.37 -5.85 -26.41
C ALA A 429 -17.40 -6.42 -25.37
N VAL A 430 -17.57 -7.67 -24.94
CA VAL A 430 -16.64 -8.35 -24.02
C VAL A 430 -15.24 -8.47 -24.63
N VAL A 431 -15.15 -8.92 -25.88
CA VAL A 431 -13.86 -9.05 -26.59
C VAL A 431 -13.18 -7.69 -26.74
N MET A 432 -13.92 -6.65 -27.14
CA MET A 432 -13.36 -5.30 -27.28
C MET A 432 -12.90 -4.74 -25.93
N LEU A 433 -13.69 -4.89 -24.86
CA LEU A 433 -13.31 -4.41 -23.52
C LEU A 433 -12.02 -5.06 -23.04
N LEU A 434 -11.90 -6.38 -23.17
CA LEU A 434 -10.70 -7.10 -22.76
C LEU A 434 -9.51 -6.75 -23.65
N SER A 435 -9.67 -6.74 -24.97
CA SER A 435 -8.56 -6.49 -25.90
C SER A 435 -8.01 -5.06 -25.77
N ILE A 436 -8.91 -4.06 -25.77
CA ILE A 436 -8.53 -2.66 -25.62
C ILE A 436 -8.00 -2.39 -24.21
N GLY A 437 -8.74 -2.83 -23.18
CA GLY A 437 -8.38 -2.57 -21.80
C GLY A 437 -7.09 -3.27 -21.37
N LEU A 438 -6.78 -4.47 -21.86
CA LEU A 438 -5.50 -5.12 -21.58
C LEU A 438 -4.33 -4.34 -22.19
N VAL A 439 -4.44 -3.91 -23.45
CA VAL A 439 -3.36 -3.15 -24.10
C VAL A 439 -3.16 -1.78 -23.44
N ASP A 440 -4.26 -1.11 -23.07
CA ASP A 440 -4.25 0.22 -22.47
C ASP A 440 -3.74 0.22 -21.02
N GLN A 441 -4.17 -0.75 -20.20
CA GLN A 441 -3.88 -0.73 -18.77
C GLN A 441 -2.58 -1.46 -18.37
N THR A 442 -2.05 -2.36 -19.20
CA THR A 442 -0.78 -3.06 -18.90
C THR A 442 0.42 -2.21 -19.32
N THR A 443 0.83 -1.32 -18.42
CA THR A 443 1.95 -0.38 -18.67
C THR A 443 3.32 -1.07 -18.57
N SER A 444 4.38 -0.34 -18.93
CA SER A 444 5.78 -0.79 -18.72
C SER A 444 6.11 -1.05 -17.25
N TYR A 445 5.34 -0.47 -16.31
CA TYR A 445 5.45 -0.74 -14.88
C TYR A 445 5.00 -2.15 -14.47
N ALA A 446 4.28 -2.87 -15.35
CA ALA A 446 3.89 -4.25 -15.08
C ALA A 446 5.10 -5.20 -15.04
N THR A 447 6.15 -4.89 -15.80
CA THR A 447 7.37 -5.71 -15.88
C THR A 447 8.55 -5.00 -15.22
N ARG A 448 9.46 -5.77 -14.61
CA ARG A 448 10.72 -5.25 -14.06
C ARG A 448 11.91 -5.90 -14.76
N ASN A 449 13.10 -5.33 -14.54
CA ASN A 449 14.34 -5.98 -14.94
C ASN A 449 14.68 -7.09 -13.92
N TYR A 450 14.04 -8.25 -14.07
CA TYR A 450 14.16 -9.36 -13.13
C TYR A 450 15.60 -9.89 -13.03
N GLU A 451 16.36 -9.85 -14.13
CA GLU A 451 17.76 -10.28 -14.16
C GLU A 451 18.63 -9.36 -13.31
N ALA A 452 18.55 -8.04 -13.50
CA ALA A 452 19.30 -7.08 -12.68
C ALA A 452 18.89 -7.12 -11.19
N ILE A 453 17.61 -7.37 -10.90
CA ILE A 453 17.13 -7.56 -9.53
C ILE A 453 17.76 -8.82 -8.93
N ALA A 454 17.74 -9.95 -9.64
CA ALA A 454 18.32 -11.21 -9.18
C ALA A 454 19.83 -11.07 -8.95
N GLU A 455 20.57 -10.45 -9.87
CA GLU A 455 22.01 -10.21 -9.74
C GLU A 455 22.32 -9.42 -8.46
N THR A 456 21.62 -8.29 -8.26
CA THR A 456 21.82 -7.44 -7.07
C THR A 456 21.45 -8.19 -5.79
N PHE A 457 20.30 -8.87 -5.78
CA PHE A 457 19.80 -9.62 -4.62
C PHE A 457 20.74 -10.77 -4.24
N THR A 458 21.26 -11.52 -5.21
CA THR A 458 22.25 -12.57 -4.95
C THR A 458 23.58 -12.01 -4.48
N SER A 459 24.06 -10.92 -5.06
CA SER A 459 25.30 -10.24 -4.62
C SER A 459 25.22 -9.76 -3.17
N GLU A 460 24.10 -9.14 -2.78
CA GLU A 460 23.82 -8.70 -1.41
C GLU A 460 23.70 -9.91 -0.45
N GLY A 461 23.07 -11.00 -0.87
CA GLY A 461 22.97 -12.24 -0.11
C GLY A 461 24.32 -12.93 0.14
N ASP A 462 25.14 -13.08 -0.90
CA ASP A 462 26.49 -13.65 -0.77
C ASP A 462 27.38 -12.84 0.19
N PHE A 463 27.25 -11.51 0.12
CA PHE A 463 27.97 -10.59 1.01
C PHE A 463 27.56 -10.81 2.48
N VAL A 464 26.25 -10.87 2.77
CA VAL A 464 25.75 -11.11 4.13
C VAL A 464 26.13 -12.50 4.64
N ASN A 465 26.00 -13.54 3.81
CA ASN A 465 26.40 -14.91 4.16
C ASN A 465 27.89 -14.99 4.53
N THR A 466 28.75 -14.24 3.84
CA THR A 466 30.18 -14.16 4.16
C THR A 466 30.44 -13.55 5.54
N ILE A 467 29.67 -12.51 5.91
CA ILE A 467 29.77 -11.85 7.22
C ILE A 467 29.25 -12.77 8.34
N GLU A 468 28.11 -13.43 8.14
CA GLU A 468 27.54 -14.36 9.13
C GLU A 468 28.42 -15.60 9.33
N ALA A 469 29.21 -16.01 8.34
CA ALA A 469 30.15 -17.12 8.46
C ALA A 469 31.37 -16.83 9.35
N ILE A 470 31.73 -15.55 9.56
CA ILE A 470 32.90 -15.14 10.35
C ILE A 470 32.53 -14.55 11.72
N LEU A 471 31.31 -14.02 11.86
CA LEU A 471 30.83 -13.44 13.12
C LEU A 471 30.08 -14.48 13.97
N PRO A 472 30.16 -14.38 15.30
CA PRO A 472 29.32 -15.19 16.18
C PRO A 472 27.85 -14.78 16.07
N ASP A 473 26.95 -15.71 16.40
CA ASP A 473 25.52 -15.44 16.49
C ASP A 473 25.24 -14.23 17.40
N HIS A 474 24.28 -13.41 16.99
CA HIS A 474 23.89 -12.17 17.66
C HIS A 474 24.95 -11.06 17.69
N ALA A 475 26.07 -11.20 16.97
CA ALA A 475 27.00 -10.09 16.73
C ALA A 475 26.27 -8.87 16.14
N ALA A 476 26.72 -7.67 16.49
CA ALA A 476 26.14 -6.43 15.99
C ALA A 476 27.05 -5.80 14.93
N VAL A 477 26.46 -5.43 13.80
CA VAL A 477 27.14 -4.76 12.69
C VAL A 477 26.60 -3.34 12.53
N PHE A 478 27.51 -2.37 12.57
CA PHE A 478 27.18 -0.95 12.40
C PHE A 478 27.06 -0.61 10.92
N GLN A 479 26.00 0.07 10.52
CA GLN A 479 25.80 0.56 9.15
C GLN A 479 26.22 2.03 9.05
N TYR A 480 27.20 2.33 8.20
CA TYR A 480 27.71 3.68 7.95
C TYR A 480 27.39 4.15 6.52
N PRO A 481 26.97 5.42 6.33
CA PRO A 481 26.70 6.42 7.36
C PRO A 481 25.34 6.18 8.07
N TYR A 482 25.12 6.85 9.19
CA TYR A 482 23.80 6.91 9.81
C TYR A 482 22.85 7.69 8.89
N VAL A 483 21.72 7.08 8.57
CA VAL A 483 20.65 7.71 7.78
C VAL A 483 19.34 7.60 8.56
N GLU A 484 18.66 8.73 8.73
CA GLU A 484 17.36 8.78 9.38
C GLU A 484 16.35 7.88 8.64
N TRP A 485 15.56 7.11 9.38
CA TRP A 485 14.54 6.22 8.80
C TRP A 485 13.34 6.12 9.75
N PRO A 486 12.08 6.03 9.28
CA PRO A 486 11.63 6.05 7.89
C PRO A 486 11.56 7.47 7.30
N GLU A 487 11.26 7.53 5.99
CA GLU A 487 11.09 8.77 5.22
C GLU A 487 12.29 9.75 5.38
N GLY A 488 13.51 9.22 5.49
CA GLY A 488 14.73 10.02 5.50
C GLY A 488 15.13 10.53 4.12
N PRO A 489 15.91 11.63 4.04
CA PRO A 489 16.39 12.16 2.77
C PRO A 489 17.28 11.15 2.04
N HIS A 490 17.32 11.24 0.72
CA HIS A 490 18.29 10.49 -0.07
C HIS A 490 19.70 11.04 0.19
N MET A 491 20.68 10.15 0.37
CA MET A 491 22.09 10.52 0.51
C MET A 491 22.85 10.06 -0.72
N ASN A 492 23.27 11.00 -1.58
CA ASN A 492 23.88 10.68 -2.87
C ASN A 492 23.02 9.69 -3.69
N ARG A 493 23.46 8.43 -3.83
CA ARG A 493 22.73 7.37 -4.54
C ARG A 493 21.95 6.42 -3.61
N MET A 494 22.13 6.53 -2.29
CA MET A 494 21.48 5.68 -1.30
C MET A 494 20.07 6.19 -0.96
N HIS A 495 19.08 5.29 -1.00
CA HIS A 495 17.75 5.54 -0.46
C HIS A 495 17.67 5.15 1.02
N SER A 496 16.86 5.83 1.82
CA SER A 496 16.79 5.56 3.27
C SER A 496 16.35 4.12 3.59
N ASN A 497 15.47 3.52 2.79
CA ASN A 497 15.03 2.13 2.95
C ASN A 497 16.13 1.10 2.67
N ASP A 498 17.21 1.47 1.97
CA ASP A 498 18.28 0.53 1.61
C ASP A 498 19.01 -0.06 2.82
N GLN A 499 18.94 0.60 3.99
CA GLN A 499 19.47 0.10 5.26
C GLN A 499 18.88 -1.25 5.71
N LEU A 500 17.73 -1.64 5.14
CA LEU A 500 17.08 -2.91 5.47
C LEU A 500 17.53 -4.05 4.55
N LYS A 501 18.21 -3.76 3.42
CA LYS A 501 18.58 -4.77 2.42
C LYS A 501 19.42 -5.89 3.00
N LEU A 502 20.46 -5.56 3.76
CA LEU A 502 21.35 -6.55 4.35
C LEU A 502 20.64 -7.39 5.43
N TYR A 503 19.78 -6.75 6.22
CA TYR A 503 18.93 -7.45 7.18
C TYR A 503 18.01 -8.48 6.49
N LEU A 504 17.46 -8.15 5.32
CA LEU A 504 16.57 -9.06 4.57
C LEU A 504 17.26 -10.32 4.04
N HIS A 505 18.59 -10.37 4.04
CA HIS A 505 19.39 -11.55 3.76
C HIS A 505 19.95 -12.24 5.01
N SER A 506 19.89 -11.58 6.17
CA SER A 506 20.53 -12.00 7.41
C SER A 506 19.62 -12.89 8.24
N SER A 507 20.22 -13.81 9.00
CA SER A 507 19.54 -14.74 9.89
C SER A 507 20.05 -14.73 11.34
N THR A 508 21.32 -14.42 11.58
CA THR A 508 21.96 -14.59 12.90
C THR A 508 22.45 -13.30 13.55
N ILE A 509 22.80 -12.28 12.76
CA ILE A 509 23.38 -11.03 13.27
C ILE A 509 22.36 -9.89 13.41
N ASN A 510 22.78 -8.85 14.13
CA ASN A 510 22.02 -7.63 14.39
C ASN A 510 22.59 -6.44 13.62
N TRP A 511 21.73 -5.50 13.24
CA TRP A 511 22.06 -4.35 12.40
C TRP A 511 21.68 -3.03 13.10
N SER A 512 22.56 -2.02 13.03
CA SER A 512 22.29 -0.71 13.65
C SER A 512 21.23 0.12 12.91
N GLY A 513 21.16 -0.02 11.58
CA GLY A 513 20.20 0.69 10.73
C GLY A 513 18.76 0.17 10.86
N GLY A 514 17.82 0.93 10.29
CA GLY A 514 16.39 0.58 10.31
C GLY A 514 15.64 0.88 11.62
N GLY A 515 16.26 1.54 12.60
CA GLY A 515 15.55 2.05 13.78
C GLY A 515 14.63 3.23 13.41
N ILE A 516 13.47 3.36 14.08
CA ILE A 516 12.55 4.49 13.84
C ILE A 516 13.11 5.76 14.50
N LYS A 517 13.34 6.78 13.68
CA LYS A 517 13.89 8.09 14.05
C LYS A 517 13.03 8.86 15.06
N GLY A 518 13.62 9.90 15.63
CA GLY A 518 12.94 10.84 16.52
C GLY A 518 13.00 10.48 18.01
N ARG A 519 13.67 9.37 18.36
CA ARG A 519 13.99 9.02 19.75
C ARG A 519 15.51 8.97 20.00
N PRO A 520 16.00 9.44 21.16
CA PRO A 520 17.43 9.41 21.49
C PRO A 520 18.09 8.02 21.38
N GLN A 521 17.32 6.95 21.62
CA GLN A 521 17.76 5.56 21.54
C GLN A 521 18.16 5.11 20.12
N ILE A 522 17.70 5.82 19.09
CA ILE A 522 18.09 5.60 17.70
C ILE A 522 19.05 6.70 17.21
N GLU A 523 18.80 7.95 17.58
CA GLU A 523 19.55 9.12 17.07
C GLU A 523 21.01 9.21 17.56
N TRP A 524 21.41 8.47 18.60
CA TRP A 524 22.79 8.50 19.11
C TRP A 524 23.84 8.17 18.02
N GLN A 525 23.46 7.37 17.02
CA GLN A 525 24.31 7.00 15.89
C GLN A 525 24.76 8.24 15.08
N LYS A 526 23.93 9.28 15.02
CA LYS A 526 24.26 10.56 14.38
C LYS A 526 25.46 11.24 15.03
N SER A 527 25.54 11.19 16.35
CA SER A 527 26.65 11.78 17.12
C SER A 527 27.95 11.02 16.88
N ILE A 528 27.91 9.68 16.86
CA ILE A 528 29.10 8.86 16.63
C ILE A 528 29.64 9.03 15.20
N THR A 529 28.77 9.04 14.20
CA THR A 529 29.17 9.22 12.79
C THR A 529 29.72 10.61 12.45
N ALA A 530 29.47 11.61 13.29
CA ALA A 530 30.01 12.97 13.15
C ALA A 530 31.42 13.16 13.73
N THR A 531 31.95 12.16 14.45
CA THR A 531 33.32 12.20 15.01
C THR A 531 34.37 11.79 13.98
N ASP A 532 35.66 11.99 14.28
CA ASP A 532 36.73 11.45 13.45
C ASP A 532 36.73 9.92 13.45
N THR A 533 37.29 9.29 12.41
CA THR A 533 37.25 7.83 12.24
C THR A 533 37.83 7.08 13.43
N THR A 534 38.85 7.62 14.13
CA THR A 534 39.49 6.95 15.28
C THR A 534 38.57 6.92 16.49
N THR A 535 37.97 8.07 16.79
CA THR A 535 36.98 8.19 17.86
C THR A 535 35.74 7.33 17.57
N MET A 536 35.25 7.34 16.33
CA MET A 536 34.12 6.53 15.89
C MET A 536 34.37 5.03 16.09
N VAL A 537 35.48 4.51 15.55
CA VAL A 537 35.86 3.08 15.63
C VAL A 537 35.99 2.63 17.09
N THR A 538 36.64 3.44 17.93
CA THR A 538 36.78 3.14 19.36
C THR A 538 35.43 3.15 20.07
N SER A 539 34.57 4.12 19.75
CA SER A 539 33.24 4.24 20.37
C SER A 539 32.34 3.05 19.99
N LEU A 540 32.37 2.62 18.73
CA LEU A 540 31.61 1.44 18.28
C LEU A 540 32.09 0.15 18.96
N ALA A 541 33.41 -0.01 19.15
CA ALA A 541 33.96 -1.14 19.89
C ALA A 541 33.53 -1.14 21.37
N ILE A 542 33.51 0.04 22.01
CA ILE A 542 33.00 0.21 23.38
C ILE A 542 31.53 -0.19 23.47
N VAL A 543 30.70 0.30 22.55
CA VAL A 543 29.26 -0.02 22.50
C VAL A 543 29.01 -1.52 22.26
N GLY A 544 29.92 -2.22 21.57
CA GLY A 544 29.86 -3.67 21.39
C GLY A 544 29.56 -4.12 19.96
N PHE A 545 29.82 -3.29 18.96
CA PHE A 545 29.79 -3.75 17.57
C PHE A 545 30.97 -4.67 17.26
N SER A 546 30.72 -5.65 16.39
CA SER A 546 31.72 -6.60 15.89
C SER A 546 32.22 -6.24 14.49
N GLY A 547 31.55 -5.33 13.79
CA GLY A 547 32.01 -4.85 12.50
C GLY A 547 31.28 -3.61 12.00
N ILE A 548 31.78 -3.06 10.90
CA ILE A 548 31.24 -1.88 10.24
C ILE A 548 30.98 -2.24 8.77
N VAL A 549 29.75 -2.04 8.31
CA VAL A 549 29.44 -2.02 6.88
C VAL A 549 29.36 -0.58 6.40
N VAL A 550 30.06 -0.28 5.31
CA VAL A 550 30.01 1.02 4.64
C VAL A 550 29.14 0.90 3.39
N ASP A 551 28.10 1.72 3.28
CA ASP A 551 27.37 1.93 2.03
C ASP A 551 28.06 3.05 1.22
N ARG A 552 28.88 2.65 0.25
CA ARG A 552 29.64 3.59 -0.60
C ARG A 552 28.74 4.46 -1.46
N TRP A 553 27.51 4.03 -1.74
CA TRP A 553 26.57 4.85 -2.51
C TRP A 553 26.07 6.08 -1.76
N ALA A 554 26.18 6.07 -0.43
CA ALA A 554 25.85 7.21 0.41
C ALA A 554 26.96 8.26 0.46
N LEU A 555 28.19 7.91 0.05
CA LEU A 555 29.39 8.73 0.22
C LEU A 555 29.86 9.35 -1.10
N GLU A 556 30.53 10.50 -1.00
CA GLU A 556 31.23 11.10 -2.14
C GLU A 556 32.40 10.22 -2.56
N ASN A 557 32.67 10.15 -3.87
CA ASN A 557 33.77 9.35 -4.45
C ASN A 557 33.82 7.90 -3.92
N ASP A 558 32.65 7.27 -3.77
CA ASP A 558 32.50 5.90 -3.25
C ASP A 558 33.16 5.66 -1.88
N GLY A 559 33.33 6.73 -1.08
CA GLY A 559 33.87 6.61 0.27
C GLY A 559 35.37 6.31 0.35
N GLN A 560 36.14 6.44 -0.74
CA GLN A 560 37.55 6.04 -0.78
C GLN A 560 38.41 6.64 0.36
N ALA A 561 38.26 7.94 0.64
CA ALA A 561 39.01 8.60 1.70
C ALA A 561 38.63 8.09 3.09
N PHE A 562 37.34 7.82 3.31
CA PHE A 562 36.83 7.28 4.57
C PHE A 562 37.31 5.83 4.79
N GLU A 563 37.23 4.99 3.77
CA GLU A 563 37.72 3.61 3.85
C GLU A 563 39.24 3.51 3.99
N ALA A 564 40.01 4.46 3.44
CA ALA A 564 41.44 4.53 3.69
C ALA A 564 41.73 4.77 5.18
N ASN A 565 40.97 5.66 5.83
CA ASN A 565 41.09 5.93 7.26
C ASN A 565 40.61 4.75 8.13
N LEU A 566 39.57 4.03 7.70
CA LEU A 566 39.16 2.78 8.36
C LEU A 566 40.24 1.71 8.20
N SER A 567 40.80 1.58 7.00
CA SER A 567 41.82 0.56 6.69
C SER A 567 43.10 0.78 7.50
N ALA A 568 43.47 2.04 7.76
CA ALA A 568 44.61 2.38 8.62
C ALA A 568 44.43 1.90 10.07
N GLN A 569 43.20 1.66 10.52
CA GLN A 569 42.89 1.25 11.90
C GLN A 569 42.51 -0.22 12.03
N LEU A 570 41.78 -0.76 11.05
CA LEU A 570 41.17 -2.08 11.11
C LEU A 570 41.79 -3.08 10.12
N GLY A 571 42.64 -2.61 9.22
CA GLY A 571 43.07 -3.38 8.05
C GLY A 571 42.07 -3.27 6.88
N PRO A 572 42.40 -3.88 5.73
CA PRO A 572 41.55 -3.78 4.53
C PRO A 572 40.16 -4.38 4.77
N ALA A 573 39.18 -3.96 3.94
CA ALA A 573 37.85 -4.58 3.94
C ALA A 573 37.96 -6.10 3.71
N VAL A 574 37.23 -6.88 4.51
CA VAL A 574 37.24 -8.34 4.45
C VAL A 574 36.48 -8.84 3.22
N THR A 575 35.38 -8.17 2.88
CA THR A 575 34.55 -8.50 1.72
C THR A 575 33.83 -7.26 1.19
N THR A 576 33.41 -7.31 -0.08
CA THR A 576 32.65 -6.27 -0.78
C THR A 576 31.60 -6.90 -1.69
N THR A 577 30.47 -6.24 -1.92
CA THR A 577 29.54 -6.68 -2.96
C THR A 577 30.15 -6.58 -4.37
N ARG A 578 29.63 -7.35 -5.32
CA ARG A 578 30.15 -7.41 -6.71
C ARG A 578 30.06 -6.07 -7.43
N GLU A 579 29.02 -5.30 -7.14
CA GLU A 579 28.75 -3.96 -7.66
C GLU A 579 29.52 -2.88 -6.89
N ASN A 580 30.38 -3.30 -5.95
CA ASN A 580 31.26 -2.43 -5.17
C ASN A 580 30.49 -1.41 -4.31
N ARG A 581 29.26 -1.74 -3.89
CA ARG A 581 28.39 -0.87 -3.08
C ARG A 581 28.68 -0.98 -1.59
N PHE A 582 28.59 -2.19 -1.04
CA PHE A 582 28.82 -2.42 0.38
C PHE A 582 30.22 -2.99 0.58
N SER A 583 30.88 -2.54 1.64
CA SER A 583 32.14 -3.10 2.12
C SER A 583 32.03 -3.39 3.62
N TYR A 584 32.70 -4.45 4.09
CA TYR A 584 32.68 -4.84 5.50
C TYR A 584 34.09 -4.79 6.10
N PHE A 585 34.20 -4.17 7.27
CA PHE A 585 35.41 -4.09 8.09
C PHE A 585 35.18 -4.79 9.44
N ASP A 586 36.10 -5.67 9.81
CA ASP A 586 36.07 -6.38 11.10
C ASP A 586 36.53 -5.46 12.24
N LEU A 587 35.76 -5.44 13.34
CA LEU A 587 36.06 -4.64 14.52
C LEU A 587 36.61 -5.49 15.68
N SER A 588 36.70 -6.81 15.51
CA SER A 588 37.03 -7.76 16.58
C SER A 588 38.37 -7.46 17.26
N ALA A 589 39.41 -7.10 16.50
CA ALA A 589 40.70 -6.71 17.07
C ALA A 589 40.61 -5.44 17.95
N LYS A 590 39.79 -4.46 17.53
CA LYS A 590 39.56 -3.23 18.30
C LYS A 590 38.74 -3.51 19.56
N VAL A 591 37.76 -4.40 19.48
CA VAL A 591 36.98 -4.84 20.64
C VAL A 591 37.89 -5.48 21.69
N ALA A 592 38.79 -6.38 21.27
CA ALA A 592 39.77 -6.99 22.18
C ALA A 592 40.71 -5.95 22.83
N GLU A 593 41.12 -4.90 22.10
CA GLU A 593 41.91 -3.79 22.66
C GLU A 593 41.13 -3.01 23.73
N VAL A 594 39.85 -2.74 23.49
CA VAL A 594 38.97 -2.05 24.46
C VAL A 594 38.75 -2.91 25.70
N GLU A 595 38.46 -4.20 25.52
CA GLU A 595 38.25 -5.16 26.61
C GLU A 595 39.51 -5.38 27.46
N ALA A 596 40.70 -5.25 26.88
CA ALA A 596 41.95 -5.32 27.62
C ALA A 596 42.23 -4.06 28.47
N ARG A 597 41.61 -2.91 28.13
CA ARG A 597 41.87 -1.61 28.80
C ARG A 597 40.78 -1.18 29.77
N MET A 598 39.56 -1.71 29.62
CA MET A 598 38.39 -1.29 30.40
C MET A 598 37.78 -2.49 31.11
N SER A 599 37.38 -2.31 32.37
CA SER A 599 36.52 -3.29 33.04
C SER A 599 35.13 -3.33 32.38
N VAL A 600 34.41 -4.44 32.59
CA VAL A 600 33.04 -4.62 32.08
C VAL A 600 32.11 -3.47 32.54
N ALA A 601 32.24 -3.03 33.80
CA ALA A 601 31.42 -1.94 34.34
C ALA A 601 31.76 -0.58 33.72
N GLU A 602 33.04 -0.27 33.53
CA GLU A 602 33.47 0.97 32.87
C GLU A 602 33.00 1.00 31.42
N ARG A 603 33.15 -0.11 30.69
CA ARG A 603 32.68 -0.24 29.31
C ARG A 603 31.16 -0.07 29.23
N SER A 604 30.40 -0.72 30.11
CA SER A 604 28.94 -0.59 30.14
C SER A 604 28.50 0.85 30.41
N ASN A 605 29.10 1.51 31.40
CA ASN A 605 28.80 2.91 31.72
C ASN A 605 29.12 3.85 30.55
N GLN A 606 30.25 3.63 29.87
CA GLN A 606 30.62 4.45 28.71
C GLN A 606 29.73 4.15 27.50
N ALA A 607 29.36 2.89 27.25
CA ALA A 607 28.40 2.52 26.22
C ALA A 607 27.03 3.17 26.48
N ASP A 608 26.56 3.20 27.72
CA ASP A 608 25.34 3.90 28.10
C ASP A 608 25.43 5.41 27.82
N GLN A 609 26.56 6.05 28.13
CA GLN A 609 26.76 7.46 27.82
C GLN A 609 26.76 7.72 26.31
N LEU A 610 27.46 6.88 25.52
CA LEU A 610 27.53 7.00 24.07
C LEU A 610 26.17 6.77 23.39
N THR A 611 25.32 5.93 23.97
CA THR A 611 24.01 5.56 23.40
C THR A 611 22.84 6.31 24.03
N ASN A 612 23.10 7.32 24.87
CA ASN A 612 22.07 8.03 25.65
C ASN A 612 21.16 7.10 26.48
N GLY A 613 21.74 6.06 27.07
CA GLY A 613 21.04 5.07 27.90
C GLY A 613 20.19 4.09 27.09
N ALA A 614 20.52 3.82 25.83
CA ALA A 614 19.77 2.87 25.00
C ALA A 614 19.70 1.45 25.61
N PHE A 615 20.69 1.05 26.42
CA PHE A 615 20.68 -0.23 27.13
C PHE A 615 19.94 -0.18 28.48
N ALA A 616 19.88 1.00 29.11
CA ALA A 616 19.27 1.21 30.44
C ALA A 616 17.79 1.64 30.40
N ALA A 617 17.28 2.10 29.25
CA ALA A 617 15.86 2.38 29.09
C ALA A 617 15.06 1.08 29.33
N PRO A 618 13.92 1.13 30.05
CA PRO A 618 13.13 -0.08 30.29
C PRO A 618 12.82 -0.73 28.95
N ARG A 619 13.36 -1.94 28.74
CA ARG A 619 12.94 -2.81 27.65
C ARG A 619 11.51 -3.26 28.01
N PRO A 620 10.47 -2.81 27.30
CA PRO A 620 9.12 -3.31 27.52
C PRO A 620 9.02 -4.81 27.27
#